data_AF-A0A7R8VWP5-F1
#
_entry.id   AF-A0A7R8VWP5-F1
#
_cell.length_a   1.000
_cell.length_b   1.000
_cell.length_c   1.000
_cell.angle_alpha   90.00
_cell.angle_beta   90.00
_cell.angle_gamma   90.00
#
_symmetry.space_group_name_H-M   'P 1'
#
loop_
_entity.id
_entity.type
_entity.pdbx_description
1 polymer ?
#
loop_
_entity_poly.entity_id
_entity_poly.type
_entity_poly.pdbx_seq_one_letter_code
_entity_poly.pdbx_strand_id
1 'polypeptide(L)'
;FGLEDLLYQHGVDLEIWAHEHSYERLWPLYNYKVYNGSYEEPYRNPGAPVHVTTGSAGCQENHDMFKKQQPSWSALRSDDYGYSRLTVHNQTHLFMDYVSIDKLGAVIDQFWLVKENHGSYKVPHVVG
;
A
#
# COMPACT_ATOMS: atom_id res chain seq x y z
N PHE A 1 15.45 -11.73 -9.13
CA PHE A 1 15.73 -10.98 -7.91
C PHE A 1 14.98 -9.67 -8.01
N GLY A 2 14.16 -9.31 -7.04
CA GLY A 2 13.39 -8.06 -7.10
C GLY A 2 13.95 -7.06 -6.12
N LEU A 3 13.14 -6.64 -5.17
CA LEU A 3 13.56 -5.86 -4.00
C LEU A 3 12.83 -6.32 -2.73
N GLU A 4 11.82 -7.19 -2.85
CA GLU A 4 10.91 -7.59 -1.75
C GLU A 4 11.66 -8.08 -0.50
N ASP A 5 12.58 -9.04 -0.65
CA ASP A 5 13.40 -9.54 0.47
C ASP A 5 14.22 -8.42 1.15
N LEU A 6 14.77 -7.49 0.36
CA LEU A 6 15.57 -6.38 0.87
C LEU A 6 14.70 -5.39 1.65
N LEU A 7 13.56 -4.98 1.08
CA LEU A 7 12.63 -4.04 1.71
C LEU A 7 12.02 -4.64 2.98
N TYR A 8 11.72 -5.95 2.97
CA TYR A 8 11.25 -6.70 4.13
C TYR A 8 12.33 -6.79 5.23
N GLN A 9 13.55 -7.20 4.90
CA GLN A 9 14.63 -7.33 5.89
C GLN A 9 15.00 -5.99 6.54
N HIS A 10 14.91 -4.89 5.79
CA HIS A 10 15.19 -3.55 6.31
C HIS A 10 13.99 -2.86 6.96
N GLY A 11 12.85 -3.54 7.07
CA GLY A 11 11.70 -3.04 7.83
C GLY A 11 10.99 -1.85 7.18
N VAL A 12 11.01 -1.77 5.84
CA VAL A 12 10.31 -0.72 5.09
C VAL A 12 8.82 -0.73 5.42
N ASP A 13 8.29 0.41 5.84
CA ASP A 13 6.90 0.49 6.32
C ASP A 13 5.90 0.62 5.16
N LEU A 14 6.24 1.45 4.17
CA LEU A 14 5.39 1.81 3.04
C LEU A 14 6.21 1.81 1.75
N GLU A 15 5.74 1.09 0.75
CA GLU A 15 6.31 1.00 -0.59
C GLU A 15 5.37 1.67 -1.58
N ILE A 16 5.83 2.75 -2.22
CA ILE A 16 5.04 3.53 -3.17
C ILE A 16 5.48 3.19 -4.58
N TRP A 17 4.52 2.76 -5.38
CA TRP A 17 4.69 2.38 -6.78
C TRP A 17 3.91 3.30 -7.71
N ALA A 18 4.26 3.24 -8.99
CA ALA A 18 3.58 3.93 -10.07
C ALA A 18 3.63 3.03 -11.31
N HIS A 19 3.80 3.62 -12.51
CA HIS A 19 3.74 2.97 -13.82
C HIS A 19 2.33 2.58 -14.24
N GLU A 20 1.63 1.75 -13.47
CA GLU A 20 0.21 1.47 -13.73
C GLU A 20 -0.60 2.75 -13.52
N HIS A 21 -1.41 3.15 -14.51
CA HIS A 21 -2.25 4.33 -14.50
C HIS A 21 -3.51 4.12 -13.66
N SER A 22 -3.32 3.69 -12.42
CA SER A 22 -4.38 3.41 -11.45
C SER A 22 -3.92 3.68 -10.02
N TYR A 23 -4.88 3.63 -9.10
CA TYR A 23 -4.64 3.59 -7.67
C TYR A 23 -4.94 2.20 -7.12
N GLU A 24 -4.01 1.61 -6.38
CA GLU A 24 -4.25 0.37 -5.65
C GLU A 24 -3.50 0.36 -4.32
N ARG A 25 -4.21 0.11 -3.23
CA ARG A 25 -3.64 -0.17 -1.91
C ARG A 25 -3.77 -1.66 -1.62
N LEU A 26 -2.66 -2.29 -1.27
CA LEU A 26 -2.65 -3.67 -0.81
C LEU A 26 -2.82 -3.74 0.71
N TRP A 27 -3.25 -4.90 1.21
CA TRP A 27 -2.97 -5.31 2.57
C TRP A 27 -1.45 -5.44 2.77
N PRO A 28 -0.91 -5.33 4.00
CA PRO A 28 0.48 -5.66 4.27
C PRO A 28 0.83 -7.04 3.71
N LEU A 29 1.81 -7.12 2.81
CA LEU A 29 2.04 -8.28 1.97
C LEU A 29 3.52 -8.63 1.94
N TYR A 30 3.82 -9.93 1.99
CA TYR A 30 5.15 -10.45 1.71
C TYR A 30 5.02 -11.87 1.17
N ASN A 31 5.72 -12.19 0.08
CA ASN A 31 5.71 -13.50 -0.55
C ASN A 31 4.27 -14.02 -0.80
N TYR A 32 3.43 -13.16 -1.37
CA TYR A 32 2.01 -13.41 -1.66
C TYR A 32 1.13 -13.77 -0.43
N LYS A 33 1.62 -13.52 0.79
CA LYS A 33 0.88 -13.77 2.02
C LYS A 33 0.62 -12.46 2.75
N VAL A 34 -0.62 -12.29 3.21
CA VAL A 34 -1.07 -11.11 3.94
C VAL A 34 -0.65 -11.20 5.41
N TYR A 35 -0.10 -10.12 5.96
CA TYR A 35 0.40 -9.98 7.33
C TYR A 35 -0.21 -8.76 8.04
N ASN A 36 -1.55 -8.67 8.00
CA ASN A 36 -2.30 -7.67 8.76
C ASN A 36 -1.93 -7.68 10.25
N GLY A 37 -1.97 -6.52 10.91
CA GLY A 37 -1.84 -6.42 12.36
C GLY A 37 -2.98 -7.15 13.10
N SER A 38 -4.22 -6.81 12.74
CA SER A 38 -5.43 -7.52 13.17
C SER A 38 -6.50 -7.47 12.08
N TYR A 39 -7.67 -8.07 12.34
CA TYR A 39 -8.80 -7.97 11.43
C TYR A 39 -9.38 -6.55 11.39
N GLU A 40 -9.46 -5.90 12.56
CA GLU A 40 -10.04 -4.55 12.73
C GLU A 40 -9.05 -3.42 12.39
N GLU A 41 -7.75 -3.62 12.67
CA GLU A 41 -6.68 -2.65 12.45
C GLU A 41 -5.55 -3.28 11.60
N PRO A 42 -5.80 -3.57 10.32
CA PRO A 42 -4.85 -4.31 9.47
C PRO A 42 -3.51 -3.59 9.29
N TYR A 43 -3.50 -2.26 9.43
CA TYR A 43 -2.33 -1.39 9.25
C TYR A 43 -1.69 -0.92 10.58
N ARG A 44 -2.12 -1.44 11.73
CA ARG A 44 -1.45 -1.20 13.02
C ARG A 44 -0.46 -2.33 13.30
N ASN A 45 0.81 -1.99 13.46
CA ASN A 45 1.92 -2.94 13.66
C ASN A 45 1.88 -4.13 12.68
N PRO A 46 1.74 -3.89 11.35
CA PRO A 46 1.65 -4.99 10.39
C PRO A 46 2.94 -5.81 10.36
N GLY A 47 2.83 -7.09 9.98
CA GLY A 47 3.97 -8.01 9.89
C GLY A 47 4.73 -7.99 8.56
N ALA A 48 4.35 -7.10 7.64
CA ALA A 48 4.98 -6.88 6.34
C ALA A 48 4.82 -5.41 5.89
N PRO A 49 5.56 -4.95 4.87
CA PRO A 49 5.37 -3.64 4.24
C PRO A 49 3.97 -3.48 3.65
N VAL A 50 3.49 -2.24 3.60
CA VAL A 50 2.28 -1.87 2.86
C VAL A 50 2.67 -1.39 1.46
N HIS A 51 2.00 -1.88 0.42
CA HIS A 51 2.24 -1.43 -0.95
C HIS A 51 1.09 -0.54 -1.42
N VAL A 52 1.44 0.59 -2.03
CA VAL A 52 0.47 1.51 -2.65
C VAL A 52 0.95 1.91 -4.04
N THR A 53 0.19 1.55 -5.06
CA THR A 53 0.34 2.07 -6.42
C THR A 53 -0.46 3.35 -6.56
N THR A 54 0.17 4.44 -6.99
CA THR A 54 -0.44 5.77 -7.16
C THR A 54 0.03 6.41 -8.47
N GLY A 55 -0.26 5.75 -9.61
CA GLY A 55 0.24 6.14 -10.93
C GLY A 55 -0.77 6.90 -11.80
N SER A 56 -1.96 7.19 -11.29
CA SER A 56 -3.11 7.79 -12.00
C SER A 56 -3.15 9.33 -11.99
N ALA A 57 -2.00 10.00 -12.16
CA ALA A 57 -1.93 11.46 -12.10
C ALA A 57 -2.42 12.20 -13.37
N GLY A 58 -2.74 11.50 -14.46
CA GLY A 58 -3.25 12.11 -15.71
C GLY A 58 -2.50 11.75 -17.00
N CYS A 59 -1.97 10.53 -17.14
CA CYS A 59 -1.25 10.13 -18.36
C CYS A 59 -2.15 10.17 -19.60
N GLN A 60 -1.58 10.51 -20.77
CA GLN A 60 -2.31 10.58 -22.06
C GLN A 60 -2.81 9.21 -22.55
N GLU A 61 -2.26 8.12 -22.02
CA GLU A 61 -2.58 6.74 -22.41
C GLU A 61 -3.87 6.21 -21.77
N ASN A 62 -4.57 7.03 -20.97
CA ASN A 62 -5.74 6.66 -20.16
C ASN A 62 -5.41 5.63 -19.06
N HIS A 63 -6.44 5.12 -18.38
CA HIS A 63 -6.31 4.21 -17.24
C HIS A 63 -6.04 2.76 -17.62
N ASP A 64 -5.29 2.06 -16.77
CA ASP A 64 -5.12 0.62 -16.86
C ASP A 64 -6.32 -0.11 -16.25
N MET A 65 -6.92 -1.01 -17.03
CA MET A 65 -8.10 -1.77 -16.59
C MET A 65 -7.71 -2.87 -15.60
N PHE A 66 -8.34 -2.85 -14.42
CA PHE A 66 -8.22 -3.95 -13.48
C PHE A 66 -8.85 -5.26 -14.00
N LYS A 67 -8.26 -6.38 -13.61
CA LYS A 67 -8.90 -7.70 -13.77
C LYS A 67 -10.22 -7.73 -12.99
N LYS A 68 -11.24 -8.39 -13.55
CA LYS A 68 -12.58 -8.48 -12.93
C LYS A 68 -12.50 -8.98 -11.48
N GLN A 69 -11.80 -10.10 -11.26
CA GLN A 69 -11.60 -10.64 -9.91
C GLN A 69 -10.50 -9.87 -9.19
N GLN A 70 -10.87 -9.24 -8.07
CA GLN A 70 -9.90 -8.65 -7.16
C GLN A 70 -9.16 -9.76 -6.40
N PRO A 71 -7.82 -9.75 -6.38
CA PRO A 71 -7.08 -10.70 -5.57
C PRO A 71 -7.26 -10.40 -4.08
N SER A 72 -7.13 -11.42 -3.22
CA SER A 72 -7.40 -11.28 -1.78
C SER A 72 -6.45 -10.32 -1.04
N TRP A 73 -5.28 -10.03 -1.61
CA TRP A 73 -4.31 -9.07 -1.08
C TRP A 73 -4.58 -7.62 -1.47
N SER A 74 -5.48 -7.35 -2.42
CA SER A 74 -5.87 -6.01 -2.81
C SER A 74 -6.95 -5.49 -1.87
N ALA A 75 -6.67 -4.39 -1.15
CA ALA A 75 -7.59 -3.81 -0.18
C ALA A 75 -8.57 -2.83 -0.84
N LEU A 76 -8.05 -1.93 -1.66
CA LEU A 76 -8.84 -0.96 -2.43
C LEU A 76 -8.14 -0.68 -3.75
N ARG A 77 -8.94 -0.52 -4.81
CA ARG A 77 -8.48 -0.17 -6.15
C ARG A 77 -9.41 0.85 -6.79
N SER A 78 -8.85 1.75 -7.59
CA SER A 78 -9.61 2.77 -8.32
C SER A 78 -8.91 3.11 -9.63
N ASP A 79 -9.71 3.22 -10.68
CA ASP A 79 -9.37 3.73 -12.00
C ASP A 79 -9.66 5.23 -12.11
N ASP A 80 -9.88 5.95 -11.01
CA ASP A 80 -10.05 7.39 -11.03
C ASP A 80 -8.69 8.08 -11.25
N TYR A 81 -8.65 9.16 -12.02
CA TYR A 81 -7.54 10.10 -11.94
C TYR A 81 -7.48 10.73 -10.55
N GLY A 82 -6.27 10.91 -10.02
CA GLY A 82 -6.10 11.38 -8.65
C GLY A 82 -4.65 11.42 -8.20
N TYR A 83 -4.49 11.70 -6.92
CA TYR A 83 -3.18 11.78 -6.29
C TYR A 83 -3.26 11.39 -4.82
N SER A 84 -2.18 10.83 -4.31
CA SER A 84 -2.06 10.54 -2.89
C SER A 84 -1.44 11.68 -2.11
N ARG A 85 -1.86 11.88 -0.86
CA ARG A 85 -1.19 12.76 0.10
C ARG A 85 -0.68 11.91 1.26
N LEU A 86 0.61 12.03 1.57
CA LEU A 86 1.24 11.37 2.72
C LEU A 86 1.58 12.42 3.78
N THR A 87 1.11 12.21 5.00
CA THR A 87 1.42 13.03 6.18
C THR A 87 2.15 12.20 7.22
N VAL A 88 3.38 12.60 7.54
CA VAL A 88 4.16 12.02 8.64
C VAL A 88 3.80 12.78 9.92
N HIS A 89 3.02 12.17 10.81
CA HIS A 89 2.55 12.85 12.02
C HIS A 89 3.59 12.84 13.13
N ASN A 90 4.27 11.70 13.31
CA ASN A 90 5.33 11.50 14.30
C ASN A 90 6.12 10.22 13.95
N GLN A 91 6.97 9.76 14.87
CA GLN A 91 7.81 8.57 14.68
C GLN A 91 7.03 7.26 14.51
N THR A 92 5.74 7.22 14.85
CA THR A 92 4.93 5.99 14.86
C THR A 92 3.70 6.05 13.96
N HIS A 93 3.32 7.22 13.43
CA HIS A 93 2.08 7.42 12.69
C HIS A 93 2.30 8.10 11.34
N LEU A 94 1.91 7.38 10.29
CA LEU A 94 1.73 7.91 8.95
C LEU A 94 0.24 7.92 8.63
N PHE A 95 -0.22 8.99 7.98
CA PHE A 95 -1.55 9.06 7.40
C PHE A 95 -1.42 9.25 5.89
N MET A 96 -2.12 8.43 5.12
CA MET A 96 -2.17 8.55 3.67
C MET A 96 -3.62 8.55 3.20
N ASP A 97 -3.92 9.44 2.28
CA ASP A 97 -5.21 9.47 1.59
C ASP A 97 -5.01 9.58 0.07
N TYR A 98 -6.06 9.27 -0.68
CA TYR A 98 -6.11 9.39 -2.13
C TYR A 98 -7.30 10.24 -2.54
N VAL A 99 -7.00 11.33 -3.24
CA VAL A 99 -7.97 12.32 -3.73
C VAL A 99 -8.28 12.01 -5.19
N SER A 100 -9.56 11.76 -5.47
CA SER A 100 -10.07 11.56 -6.84
C SER A 100 -10.42 12.90 -7.47
N ILE A 101 -9.86 13.15 -8.66
CA ILE A 101 -10.22 14.29 -9.50
C ILE A 101 -11.54 14.03 -10.22
N ASP A 102 -11.78 12.79 -10.66
CA ASP A 102 -13.02 12.41 -11.36
C ASP A 102 -14.26 12.57 -10.48
N LYS A 103 -14.06 12.49 -9.15
CA LYS A 103 -15.09 12.76 -8.14
C LYS A 103 -14.95 14.14 -7.49
N LEU A 104 -14.51 15.15 -8.25
CA LEU A 104 -14.47 16.56 -7.84
C LEU A 104 -13.64 16.82 -6.56
N GLY A 105 -12.54 16.10 -6.39
CA GLY A 105 -11.65 16.25 -5.23
C GLY A 105 -12.08 15.46 -3.99
N ALA A 106 -12.98 14.48 -4.13
CA ALA A 106 -13.36 13.61 -3.03
C ALA A 106 -12.21 12.69 -2.60
N VAL A 107 -12.03 12.50 -1.29
CA VAL A 107 -11.15 11.46 -0.76
C VAL A 107 -11.88 10.12 -0.88
N ILE A 108 -11.33 9.20 -1.67
CA ILE A 108 -11.96 7.89 -1.93
C ILE A 108 -11.25 6.73 -1.20
N ASP A 109 -10.06 6.99 -0.68
CA ASP A 109 -9.36 6.08 0.23
C ASP A 109 -8.53 6.86 1.24
N GLN A 110 -8.43 6.32 2.45
CA GLN A 110 -7.57 6.85 3.50
C GLN A 110 -7.24 5.76 4.52
N PHE A 111 -6.01 5.77 5.03
CA PHE A 111 -5.59 4.84 6.07
C PHE A 111 -4.49 5.45 6.95
N TRP A 112 -4.47 4.96 8.19
CA TRP A 112 -3.33 5.14 9.08
C TRP A 112 -2.42 3.93 8.96
N LEU A 113 -1.12 4.17 8.83
CA LEU A 113 -0.09 3.16 9.06
C LEU A 113 0.59 3.50 10.38
N VAL A 114 0.36 2.64 11.37
CA VAL A 114 0.84 2.84 12.73
C VAL A 114 1.87 1.77 13.04
N LYS A 115 3.09 2.19 13.44
CA LYS A 115 4.14 1.28 13.89
C LYS A 115 4.70 1.80 15.21
N GLU A 116 4.31 1.15 16.30
CA GLU A 116 4.68 1.57 17.66
C GLU A 116 6.18 1.39 17.91
N ASN A 117 6.78 0.37 17.30
CA ASN A 117 8.21 0.09 17.36
C ASN A 117 8.72 -0.22 15.95
N HIS A 118 9.54 0.66 15.39
CA HIS A 118 10.14 0.44 14.07
C HIS A 118 11.33 -0.54 14.16
N GLY A 119 11.44 -1.42 13.16
CA GLY A 119 12.46 -2.46 13.09
C GLY A 119 12.23 -3.41 11.91
N SER A 120 13.21 -4.29 11.68
CA SER A 120 13.17 -5.33 10.65
C SER A 120 12.01 -6.30 10.86
N TYR A 121 11.38 -6.74 9.78
CA TYR A 121 10.40 -7.82 9.87
C TYR A 121 11.09 -9.16 10.17
N LYS A 122 10.40 -10.05 10.89
CA LYS A 122 10.95 -11.37 11.24
C LYS A 122 10.92 -12.26 10.00
N VAL A 123 12.09 -12.53 9.42
CA VAL A 123 12.23 -13.51 8.34
C VAL A 123 11.68 -14.86 8.85
N PRO A 124 10.65 -15.44 8.23
CA PRO A 124 10.28 -16.82 8.53
C PRO A 124 11.49 -17.69 8.19
N HIS A 125 12.00 -18.45 9.14
CA HIS A 125 13.08 -19.41 8.87
C HIS A 125 12.66 -20.33 7.73
N VAL A 126 13.30 -20.17 6.57
CA VAL A 126 13.24 -21.17 5.51
C VAL A 126 14.05 -22.35 6.03
N VAL A 127 13.37 -23.37 6.54
CA VAL A 127 14.02 -24.66 6.76
C VAL A 127 14.34 -25.18 5.36
N GLY A 128 15.63 -25.31 5.05
CA GLY A 128 16.13 -25.81 3.77
C GLY A 128 15.77 -27.26 3.51
#